data_AF-H9CP13-F1
#
_entry.id   AF-H9CP13-F1
#
_cell.length_a   1.000
_cell.length_b   1.000
_cell.length_c   1.000
_cell.angle_alpha   90.00
_cell.angle_beta   90.00
_cell.angle_gamma   90.00
#
_symmetry.space_group_name_H-M   'P 1'
#
loop_
_entity.id
_entity.type
_entity.pdbx_description
1 polymer ?
#
loop_
_entity_poly.entity_id
_entity_poly.type
_entity_poly.pdbx_seq_one_letter_code
_entity_poly.pdbx_strand_id
1 'polypeptide(L)'
;MLNIIKSKLNNTYKKKSLNNENVTIRNKDFVPAVRDWKNSIYVYNKNTLSLIPVASRLVMKLIKGYLNSYNLFIEKNLRKERLRRRLRKLSTNRIFVSDGEFKHTNDNVNITLYVYNRQKLNYLLKLRKRYTRLFKKARFVRKLQLIRNVGLNILKQQEQKSKILTNVLPNYSSKLYSVQNVYYRNFIRKSIRRLKYYMYYKQLLYINKAKFENSYLQGLINLLRKIYNKNVEFNIINLKYFYFNSDIFAQPLVLKLRKKRKLLRYLKALVRKAKIKDIKLNERPKYFFELDNLFTVNNLDTTNNLLNNLMQHNKISSEYLKKVVLSDIKYKRVSGVRIEAAGRLTKRYTASRSQHKVRYKGNLVNAYSSIKGYPSSVIRGNYKPNLEYTKLNSKSRIGSFGVKGWVSGI
;
A
#
# COMPACT_ATOMS: atom_id res chain seq x y z
N MET A 1 -59.32 -24.20 2.94
CA MET A 1 -57.89 -24.28 3.33
C MET A 1 -57.31 -25.69 3.31
N LEU A 2 -58.03 -26.73 3.77
CA LEU A 2 -57.56 -28.13 3.78
C LEU A 2 -57.07 -28.66 2.41
N ASN A 3 -57.72 -28.28 1.32
CA ASN A 3 -57.32 -28.71 -0.03
C ASN A 3 -55.99 -28.11 -0.51
N ILE A 4 -55.65 -26.88 -0.08
CA ILE A 4 -54.36 -26.24 -0.40
C ILE A 4 -53.22 -26.90 0.39
N ILE A 5 -53.51 -27.40 1.59
CA ILE A 5 -52.54 -28.14 2.41
C ILE A 5 -52.30 -29.53 1.81
N LYS A 6 -53.36 -30.25 1.44
CA LYS A 6 -53.26 -31.56 0.77
C LYS A 6 -52.48 -31.47 -0.56
N SER A 7 -52.70 -30.42 -1.37
CA SER A 7 -51.97 -30.25 -2.63
C SER A 7 -50.47 -29.97 -2.44
N LYS A 8 -50.08 -29.29 -1.35
CA LYS A 8 -48.67 -29.07 -1.00
C LYS A 8 -47.96 -30.33 -0.46
N LEU A 9 -48.69 -31.25 0.16
CA LEU A 9 -48.14 -32.50 0.71
C LEU A 9 -47.83 -33.55 -0.35
N ASN A 10 -48.40 -33.43 -1.56
CA ASN A 10 -48.17 -34.36 -2.66
C ASN A 10 -46.80 -34.22 -3.36
N ASN A 11 -45.95 -33.26 -2.94
CA ASN A 11 -44.62 -33.08 -3.52
C ASN A 11 -43.63 -34.12 -2.95
N THR A 12 -43.09 -34.98 -3.81
CA THR A 12 -42.13 -36.02 -3.41
C THR A 12 -40.69 -35.51 -3.46
N TYR A 13 -39.95 -35.67 -2.35
CA TYR A 13 -38.52 -35.38 -2.30
C TYR A 13 -37.70 -36.63 -2.63
N LYS A 14 -36.67 -36.49 -3.46
CA LYS A 14 -35.74 -37.57 -3.77
C LYS A 14 -34.92 -37.95 -2.52
N LYS A 15 -34.96 -39.22 -2.11
CA LYS A 15 -34.14 -39.74 -1.01
C LYS A 15 -32.65 -39.67 -1.39
N LYS A 16 -31.81 -39.19 -0.49
CA LYS A 16 -30.35 -39.13 -0.67
C LYS A 16 -29.79 -40.56 -0.57
N SER A 17 -29.19 -41.08 -1.64
CA SER A 17 -28.49 -42.36 -1.60
C SER A 17 -27.07 -42.18 -1.03
N LEU A 18 -26.65 -43.11 -0.18
CA LEU A 18 -25.28 -43.22 0.32
C LEU A 18 -24.50 -44.11 -0.64
N ASN A 19 -24.05 -43.54 -1.77
CA ASN A 19 -23.15 -44.24 -2.66
C ASN A 19 -21.72 -44.15 -2.11
N ASN A 20 -20.92 -45.20 -2.27
CA ASN A 20 -19.50 -45.17 -1.94
C ASN A 20 -18.82 -44.04 -2.75
N GLU A 21 -18.10 -43.16 -2.05
CA GLU A 21 -17.46 -42.00 -2.68
C GLU A 21 -16.31 -42.47 -3.57
N ASN A 22 -16.32 -42.06 -4.84
CA ASN A 22 -15.16 -42.22 -5.71
C ASN A 22 -13.98 -41.44 -5.10
N VAL A 23 -12.79 -42.04 -5.11
CA VAL A 23 -11.57 -41.42 -4.55
C VAL A 23 -11.28 -40.10 -5.27
N THR A 24 -11.51 -38.98 -4.60
CA THR A 24 -11.13 -37.65 -5.10
C THR A 24 -9.66 -37.37 -4.76
N ILE A 25 -8.79 -37.43 -5.77
CA ILE A 25 -7.34 -37.28 -5.58
C ILE A 25 -6.96 -35.86 -5.14
N ARG A 26 -7.56 -34.83 -5.74
CA ARG A 26 -7.26 -33.43 -5.37
C ARG A 26 -8.32 -32.44 -5.85
N ASN A 27 -8.72 -31.54 -4.96
CA ASN A 27 -9.53 -30.39 -5.32
C ASN A 27 -8.70 -29.31 -6.03
N LYS A 28 -9.31 -28.67 -7.04
CA LYS A 28 -8.71 -27.52 -7.72
C LYS A 28 -8.55 -26.37 -6.71
N ASP A 29 -7.46 -25.62 -6.83
CA ASP A 29 -7.30 -24.45 -5.97
C ASP A 29 -8.25 -23.34 -6.40
N PHE A 30 -8.90 -22.75 -5.41
CA PHE A 30 -9.78 -21.60 -5.60
C PHE A 30 -9.02 -20.29 -5.40
N VAL A 31 -9.27 -19.34 -6.30
CA VAL A 31 -8.83 -17.96 -6.15
C VAL A 31 -9.96 -17.17 -5.50
N PRO A 32 -9.67 -16.17 -4.66
CA PRO A 32 -10.71 -15.32 -4.10
C PRO A 32 -11.58 -14.69 -5.20
N ALA A 33 -12.92 -14.77 -5.07
CA ALA A 33 -13.88 -14.28 -6.07
C ALA A 33 -13.70 -12.78 -6.42
N VAL A 34 -13.14 -11.99 -5.51
CA VAL A 34 -12.84 -10.57 -5.75
C VAL A 34 -11.74 -10.36 -6.79
N ARG A 35 -10.89 -11.36 -7.04
CA ARG A 35 -9.93 -11.30 -8.16
C ARG A 35 -10.62 -11.46 -9.51
N ASP A 36 -11.73 -12.19 -9.58
CA ASP A 36 -12.55 -12.26 -10.79
C ASP A 36 -13.18 -10.92 -11.09
N TRP A 37 -13.87 -10.30 -10.14
CA TRP A 37 -14.46 -8.98 -10.38
C TRP A 37 -14.11 -7.99 -9.28
N LYS A 38 -13.69 -6.79 -9.68
CA LYS A 38 -13.37 -5.70 -8.75
C LYS A 38 -14.56 -5.35 -7.85
N ASN A 39 -15.79 -5.52 -8.35
CA ASN A 39 -17.00 -5.44 -7.54
C ASN A 39 -17.56 -6.87 -7.43
N SER A 40 -17.44 -7.46 -6.24
CA SER A 40 -18.15 -8.69 -5.89
C SER A 40 -19.54 -8.26 -5.41
N ILE A 41 -20.51 -8.36 -6.32
CA ILE A 41 -21.90 -7.99 -6.07
C ILE A 41 -22.86 -8.88 -6.86
N TYR A 42 -23.97 -9.21 -6.23
CA TYR A 42 -25.16 -9.72 -6.90
C TYR A 42 -26.37 -8.95 -6.38
N VAL A 43 -27.24 -8.49 -7.30
CA VAL A 43 -28.50 -7.83 -6.97
C VAL A 43 -29.58 -8.40 -7.87
N TYR A 44 -30.79 -8.60 -7.31
CA TYR A 44 -31.97 -9.00 -8.06
C TYR A 44 -32.38 -7.91 -9.05
N ASN A 45 -32.55 -6.66 -8.57
CA ASN A 45 -32.79 -5.50 -9.41
C ASN A 45 -31.53 -5.07 -10.19
N LYS A 46 -31.51 -5.38 -11.49
CA LYS A 46 -30.37 -5.10 -12.38
C LYS A 46 -30.15 -3.61 -12.69
N ASN A 47 -31.15 -2.75 -12.50
CA ASN A 47 -31.01 -1.31 -12.76
C ASN A 47 -29.92 -0.68 -11.89
N THR A 48 -29.77 -1.16 -10.65
CA THR A 48 -28.75 -0.68 -9.71
C THR A 48 -27.33 -1.07 -10.13
N LEU A 49 -27.17 -2.19 -10.83
CA LEU A 49 -25.87 -2.76 -11.19
C LEU A 49 -25.12 -1.91 -12.23
N SER A 50 -25.87 -1.25 -13.13
CA SER A 50 -25.30 -0.45 -14.23
C SER A 50 -24.51 0.78 -13.76
N LEU A 51 -24.88 1.35 -12.60
CA LEU A 51 -24.26 2.56 -12.04
C LEU A 51 -22.97 2.27 -11.24
N ILE A 52 -22.77 1.04 -10.78
CA ILE A 52 -21.68 0.64 -9.88
C ILE A 52 -20.28 0.86 -10.48
N PRO A 53 -20.02 0.57 -11.77
CA PRO A 53 -18.72 0.87 -12.38
C PRO A 53 -18.38 2.37 -12.36
N VAL A 54 -19.38 3.24 -12.54
CA VAL A 54 -19.19 4.70 -12.49
C VAL A 54 -18.94 5.16 -11.05
N ALA A 55 -19.76 4.68 -10.11
CA ALA A 55 -19.61 4.97 -8.69
C ALA A 55 -18.23 4.54 -8.16
N SER A 56 -17.81 3.31 -8.42
CA SER A 56 -16.50 2.78 -8.00
C SER A 56 -15.33 3.59 -8.56
N ARG A 57 -15.43 4.06 -9.81
CA ARG A 57 -14.43 4.96 -10.41
C ARG A 57 -14.38 6.33 -9.72
N LEU A 58 -15.52 6.91 -9.33
CA LEU A 58 -15.59 8.17 -8.58
C LEU A 58 -15.03 8.01 -7.16
N VAL A 59 -15.47 6.97 -6.45
CA VAL A 59 -14.96 6.58 -5.13
C VAL A 59 -13.44 6.44 -5.16
N MET A 60 -12.89 5.78 -6.18
CA MET A 60 -11.45 5.62 -6.33
C MET A 60 -10.72 6.95 -6.57
N LYS A 61 -11.32 7.92 -7.26
CA LYS A 61 -10.75 9.27 -7.41
C LYS A 61 -10.74 9.99 -6.05
N LEU A 62 -11.80 9.88 -5.25
CA LEU A 62 -11.89 10.47 -3.92
C LEU A 62 -10.85 9.88 -2.97
N ILE A 63 -10.76 8.54 -2.88
CA ILE A 63 -9.77 7.82 -2.08
C ILE A 63 -8.35 8.23 -2.48
N LYS A 64 -8.03 8.20 -3.79
CA LYS A 64 -6.72 8.64 -4.30
C LYS A 64 -6.46 10.12 -3.99
N GLY A 65 -7.48 10.97 -3.99
CA GLY A 65 -7.38 12.39 -3.59
C GLY A 65 -7.05 12.56 -2.12
N TYR A 66 -7.83 11.91 -1.24
CA TYR A 66 -7.68 11.94 0.21
C TYR A 66 -6.29 11.44 0.64
N LEU A 67 -5.87 10.27 0.19
CA LEU A 67 -4.57 9.70 0.57
C LEU A 67 -3.39 10.54 0.05
N ASN A 68 -3.54 11.18 -1.12
CA ASN A 68 -2.52 12.07 -1.68
C ASN A 68 -2.59 13.53 -1.17
N SER A 69 -3.47 13.85 -0.21
CA SER A 69 -3.51 15.18 0.40
C SER A 69 -2.17 15.55 1.05
N TYR A 70 -1.77 16.82 0.96
CA TYR A 70 -0.51 17.32 1.52
C TYR A 70 -0.79 18.43 2.52
N ASN A 71 -0.13 18.41 3.68
CA ASN A 71 -0.09 19.58 4.56
C ASN A 71 0.88 20.63 3.98
N LEU A 72 0.32 21.60 3.26
CA LEU A 72 1.09 22.63 2.56
C LEU A 72 1.85 23.56 3.52
N PHE A 73 1.27 23.83 4.70
CA PHE A 73 1.81 24.76 5.70
C PHE A 73 3.12 24.21 6.27
N ILE A 74 3.10 22.99 6.81
CA ILE A 74 4.29 22.37 7.40
C ILE A 74 5.35 22.09 6.33
N GLU A 75 4.95 21.62 5.13
CA GLU A 75 5.91 21.35 4.06
C GLU A 75 6.58 22.61 3.50
N LYS A 76 5.91 23.78 3.52
CA LYS A 76 6.51 25.05 3.13
C LYS A 76 7.68 25.38 4.06
N ASN A 77 7.49 25.19 5.36
CA ASN A 77 8.50 25.50 6.38
C ASN A 77 9.73 24.58 6.33
N LEU A 78 9.63 23.42 5.70
CA LEU A 78 10.74 22.46 5.54
C LEU A 78 11.70 22.79 4.37
N ARG A 79 11.34 23.72 3.49
CA ARG A 79 12.10 24.01 2.25
C ARG A 79 12.57 25.46 2.24
N LYS A 80 13.75 25.70 1.68
CA LYS A 80 14.24 27.05 1.41
C LYS A 80 13.38 27.75 0.36
N GLU A 81 12.95 27.00 -0.66
CA GLU A 81 12.15 27.53 -1.78
C GLU A 81 10.75 26.90 -1.88
N ARG A 82 9.79 27.71 -2.33
CA ARG A 82 8.41 27.29 -2.55
C ARG A 82 8.31 26.38 -3.79
N LEU A 83 8.00 25.11 -3.56
CA LEU A 83 7.73 24.20 -4.68
C LEU A 83 6.35 24.48 -5.32
N ARG A 84 6.32 24.71 -6.64
CA ARG A 84 5.10 24.87 -7.45
C ARG A 84 4.13 23.69 -7.26
N ARG A 85 2.81 23.96 -7.24
CA ARG A 85 1.74 22.95 -7.05
C ARG A 85 1.86 21.78 -8.05
N ARG A 86 2.15 22.07 -9.32
CA ARG A 86 2.35 21.06 -10.38
C ARG A 86 3.45 20.05 -10.03
N LEU A 87 4.58 20.51 -9.48
CA LEU A 87 5.70 19.63 -9.14
C LEU A 87 5.39 18.75 -7.93
N ARG A 88 4.50 19.18 -7.01
CA ARG A 88 4.01 18.37 -5.89
C ARG A 88 3.15 17.22 -6.40
N LYS A 89 2.21 17.51 -7.30
CA LYS A 89 1.33 16.51 -7.95
C LYS A 89 2.11 15.46 -8.75
N LEU A 90 3.26 15.83 -9.32
CA LEU A 90 4.15 14.94 -10.07
C LEU A 90 5.21 14.24 -9.21
N SER A 91 5.22 14.48 -7.90
CA SER A 91 6.23 13.89 -7.02
C SER A 91 5.95 12.39 -6.81
N THR A 92 7.00 11.59 -6.79
CA THR A 92 6.89 10.18 -6.38
C THR A 92 6.84 10.03 -4.86
N ASN A 93 6.97 11.11 -4.09
CA ASN A 93 6.92 11.07 -2.62
C ASN A 93 5.48 11.22 -2.16
N ARG A 94 4.71 10.14 -2.30
CA ARG A 94 3.29 10.08 -1.97
C ARG A 94 2.90 8.66 -1.55
N ILE A 95 1.64 8.50 -1.17
CA ILE A 95 1.04 7.19 -0.91
C ILE A 95 0.57 6.64 -2.25
N PHE A 96 1.08 5.48 -2.65
CA PHE A 96 0.59 4.78 -3.85
C PHE A 96 -0.53 3.83 -3.42
N VAL A 97 -1.60 3.79 -4.21
CA VAL A 97 -2.84 3.06 -3.88
C VAL A 97 -3.18 2.22 -5.10
N SER A 98 -3.47 0.93 -4.93
CA SER A 98 -3.96 0.08 -6.01
C SER A 98 -5.34 0.54 -6.48
N ASP A 99 -5.89 -0.10 -7.51
CA ASP A 99 -7.33 -0.09 -7.67
C ASP A 99 -8.01 -0.80 -6.49
N GLY A 100 -9.25 -0.39 -6.22
CA GLY A 100 -10.03 -0.89 -5.09
C GLY A 100 -10.80 -2.15 -5.45
N GLU A 101 -10.92 -3.00 -4.45
CA GLU A 101 -11.70 -4.23 -4.45
C GLU A 101 -12.92 -4.00 -3.56
N PHE A 102 -14.11 -4.09 -4.13
CA PHE A 102 -15.38 -3.76 -3.48
C PHE A 102 -16.19 -5.04 -3.28
N LYS A 103 -16.48 -5.37 -2.02
CA LYS A 103 -17.44 -6.42 -1.68
C LYS A 103 -18.74 -5.74 -1.24
N HIS A 104 -19.83 -6.04 -1.92
CA HIS A 104 -21.13 -5.46 -1.63
C HIS A 104 -22.01 -6.49 -0.92
N THR A 105 -22.63 -6.07 0.17
CA THR A 105 -23.80 -6.74 0.74
C THR A 105 -25.02 -5.84 0.54
N ASN A 106 -26.17 -6.19 1.11
CA ASN A 106 -27.33 -5.32 1.11
C ASN A 106 -27.06 -4.04 1.92
N ASP A 107 -26.40 -4.16 3.07
CA ASP A 107 -26.28 -3.05 4.04
C ASP A 107 -24.94 -2.32 3.95
N ASN A 108 -23.86 -3.04 3.66
CA ASN A 108 -22.50 -2.50 3.67
C ASN A 108 -21.70 -2.75 2.37
N VAL A 109 -20.65 -1.95 2.20
CA VAL A 109 -19.66 -2.05 1.13
C VAL A 109 -18.28 -2.08 1.77
N ASN A 110 -17.61 -3.23 1.63
CA ASN A 110 -16.29 -3.45 2.19
C ASN A 110 -15.26 -3.17 1.09
N ILE A 111 -14.52 -2.07 1.25
CA ILE A 111 -13.53 -1.60 0.29
C ILE A 111 -12.14 -2.05 0.73
N THR A 112 -11.57 -2.99 0.00
CA THR A 112 -10.18 -3.44 0.19
C THR A 112 -9.24 -2.62 -0.69
N LEU A 113 -8.18 -2.08 -0.08
CA LEU A 113 -7.20 -1.22 -0.74
C LEU A 113 -5.79 -1.66 -0.39
N TYR A 114 -4.97 -1.94 -1.41
CA TYR A 114 -3.55 -2.10 -1.21
C TYR A 114 -2.85 -0.75 -1.27
N VAL A 115 -1.96 -0.50 -0.33
CA VAL A 115 -1.28 0.80 -0.18
C VAL A 115 0.22 0.62 0.00
N TYR A 116 1.02 1.38 -0.74
CA TYR A 116 2.46 1.52 -0.51
C TYR A 116 2.80 2.94 -0.07
N ASN A 117 3.05 3.09 1.24
CA ASN A 117 3.30 4.37 1.86
C ASN A 117 4.77 4.83 1.74
N ARG A 118 5.15 5.25 0.54
CA ARG A 118 6.50 5.78 0.28
C ARG A 118 6.78 7.09 1.02
N GLN A 119 5.73 7.87 1.28
CA GLN A 119 5.83 9.15 1.98
C GLN A 119 6.37 8.97 3.41
N LYS A 120 5.76 8.05 4.18
CA LYS A 120 6.23 7.65 5.52
C LYS A 120 7.70 7.21 5.50
N LEU A 121 8.05 6.31 4.58
CA LEU A 121 9.42 5.81 4.44
C LEU A 121 10.43 6.94 4.20
N ASN A 122 10.11 7.90 3.34
CA ASN A 122 10.98 9.03 3.08
C ASN A 122 11.13 9.97 4.28
N TYR A 123 10.06 10.21 5.04
CA TYR A 123 10.14 11.01 6.26
C TYR A 123 10.97 10.32 7.34
N LEU A 124 10.77 9.02 7.57
CA LEU A 124 11.59 8.21 8.48
C LEU A 124 13.07 8.21 8.10
N LEU A 125 13.37 8.03 6.81
CA LEU A 125 14.75 8.08 6.31
C LEU A 125 15.41 9.45 6.56
N LYS A 126 14.66 10.54 6.35
CA LYS A 126 15.15 11.90 6.62
C LYS A 126 15.38 12.13 8.11
N LEU A 127 14.45 11.70 8.97
CA LEU A 127 14.60 11.78 10.43
C LEU A 127 15.84 11.04 10.90
N ARG A 128 16.00 9.78 10.48
CA ARG A 128 17.13 8.93 10.86
C ARG A 128 18.47 9.51 10.40
N LYS A 129 18.57 9.92 9.13
CA LYS A 129 19.85 10.40 8.57
C LYS A 129 20.24 11.79 9.05
N ARG A 130 19.28 12.72 9.18
CA ARG A 130 19.58 14.14 9.42
C ARG A 130 19.47 14.56 10.87
N TYR A 131 18.67 13.91 11.70
CA TYR A 131 18.40 14.41 13.05
C TYR A 131 18.89 13.41 14.09
N THR A 132 18.38 12.18 14.11
CA THR A 132 18.74 11.23 15.18
C THR A 132 20.21 10.84 15.17
N ARG A 133 20.81 10.63 13.99
CA ARG A 133 22.27 10.40 13.87
C ARG A 133 23.11 11.60 14.30
N LEU A 134 22.63 12.83 14.15
CA LEU A 134 23.37 14.01 14.60
C LEU A 134 23.37 14.10 16.13
N PHE A 135 22.23 13.86 16.76
CA PHE A 135 22.09 13.90 18.23
C PHE A 135 22.91 12.82 18.94
N LYS A 136 23.25 11.71 18.27
CA LYS A 136 24.13 10.68 18.83
C LYS A 136 25.63 11.00 18.77
N LYS A 137 26.06 12.04 18.05
CA LYS A 137 27.49 12.38 17.93
C LYS A 137 27.96 13.17 19.15
N ALA A 138 28.90 12.63 19.91
CA ALA A 138 29.48 13.29 21.09
C ALA A 138 29.97 14.72 20.79
N ARG A 139 30.69 14.94 19.67
CA ARG A 139 31.13 16.28 19.23
C ARG A 139 29.98 17.27 19.07
N PHE A 140 28.83 16.82 18.56
CA PHE A 140 27.67 17.69 18.36
C PHE A 140 27.01 18.03 19.70
N VAL A 141 26.89 17.06 20.61
CA VAL A 141 26.36 17.28 21.96
C VAL A 141 27.27 18.22 22.75
N ARG A 142 28.58 17.99 22.75
CA ARG A 142 29.57 18.89 23.36
C ARG A 142 29.49 20.30 22.79
N LYS A 143 29.38 20.44 21.45
CA LYS A 143 29.19 21.76 20.82
C LYS A 143 27.88 22.44 21.26
N LEU A 144 26.79 21.70 21.43
CA LEU A 144 25.53 22.24 21.96
C LEU A 144 25.67 22.69 23.42
N GLN A 145 26.37 21.90 24.25
CA GLN A 145 26.68 22.26 25.64
C GLN A 145 27.55 23.52 25.72
N LEU A 146 28.59 23.62 24.87
CA LEU A 146 29.41 24.83 24.78
C LEU A 146 28.60 26.05 24.36
N ILE A 147 27.77 25.92 23.32
CA ILE A 147 26.87 27.02 22.90
C ILE A 147 25.94 27.41 24.04
N ARG A 148 25.43 26.44 24.82
CA ARG A 148 24.59 26.71 26.00
C ARG A 148 25.37 27.49 27.06
N ASN A 149 26.57 27.04 27.42
CA ASN A 149 27.37 27.65 28.48
C ASN A 149 27.85 29.05 28.08
N VAL A 150 28.38 29.22 26.87
CA VAL A 150 28.76 30.53 26.32
C VAL A 150 27.55 31.45 26.25
N GLY A 151 26.41 30.92 25.78
CA GLY A 151 25.14 31.64 25.79
C GLY A 151 24.80 32.16 27.18
N LEU A 152 24.66 31.26 28.17
CA LEU A 152 24.33 31.60 29.57
C LEU A 152 25.29 32.62 30.18
N ASN A 153 26.59 32.52 29.90
CA ASN A 153 27.57 33.49 30.37
C ASN A 153 27.34 34.88 29.78
N ILE A 154 27.10 34.98 28.47
CA ILE A 154 26.74 36.25 27.82
C ILE A 154 25.47 36.82 28.46
N LEU A 155 24.46 35.98 28.75
CA LEU A 155 23.21 36.44 29.38
C LEU A 155 23.45 37.01 30.77
N LYS A 156 24.23 36.33 31.61
CA LYS A 156 24.60 36.81 32.95
C LYS A 156 25.32 38.17 32.88
N GLN A 157 26.28 38.31 31.98
CA GLN A 157 26.99 39.59 31.78
C GLN A 157 26.06 40.70 31.32
N GLN A 158 25.13 40.38 30.42
CA GLN A 158 24.13 41.34 29.93
C GLN A 158 23.16 41.76 31.03
N GLU A 159 22.75 40.83 31.90
CA GLU A 159 21.88 41.11 33.04
C GLU A 159 22.55 42.06 34.05
N GLN A 160 23.81 41.80 34.40
CA GLN A 160 24.60 42.70 35.26
C GLN A 160 24.74 44.10 34.66
N LYS A 161 25.14 44.19 33.38
CA LYS A 161 25.24 45.48 32.67
C LYS A 161 23.89 46.19 32.60
N SER A 162 22.79 45.46 32.41
CA SER A 162 21.45 46.03 32.36
C SER A 162 21.04 46.64 33.71
N LYS A 163 21.34 45.98 34.84
CA LYS A 163 21.08 46.51 36.19
C LYS A 163 21.82 47.82 36.43
N ILE A 164 23.10 47.89 36.03
CA ILE A 164 23.90 49.12 36.12
C ILE A 164 23.27 50.22 35.26
N LEU A 165 22.90 49.92 34.01
CA LEU A 165 22.33 50.90 33.09
C LEU A 165 20.93 51.38 33.51
N THR A 166 20.10 50.52 34.09
CA THR A 166 18.79 50.93 34.62
C THR A 166 18.92 51.84 35.83
N ASN A 167 19.95 51.64 36.66
CA ASN A 167 20.23 52.53 37.79
C ASN A 167 20.69 53.92 37.32
N VAL A 168 21.48 54.00 36.24
CA VAL A 168 21.99 55.27 35.70
C VAL A 168 20.96 55.98 34.82
N LEU A 169 20.16 55.24 34.03
CA LEU A 169 19.22 55.79 33.04
C LEU A 169 17.87 55.04 33.07
N PRO A 170 16.99 55.31 34.04
CA PRO A 170 15.73 54.59 34.23
C PRO A 170 14.79 54.70 33.02
N ASN A 171 14.78 55.85 32.33
CA ASN A 171 13.96 56.09 31.13
C ASN A 171 14.38 55.25 29.90
N TYR A 172 15.62 54.72 29.87
CA TYR A 172 16.13 53.89 28.77
C TYR A 172 15.92 52.38 28.98
N SER A 173 15.42 51.97 30.14
CA SER A 173 15.19 50.57 30.53
C SER A 173 14.33 49.80 29.52
N SER A 174 13.25 50.41 29.02
CA SER A 174 12.33 49.81 28.05
C SER A 174 13.00 49.53 26.70
N LYS A 175 13.84 50.45 26.22
CA LYS A 175 14.60 50.33 24.96
C LYS A 175 15.66 49.24 25.05
N LEU A 176 16.39 49.16 26.17
CA LEU A 176 17.34 48.08 26.44
C LEU A 176 16.68 46.70 26.47
N TYR A 177 15.55 46.58 27.19
CA TYR A 177 14.81 45.33 27.28
C TYR A 177 14.36 44.83 25.90
N SER A 178 13.97 45.75 25.01
CA SER A 178 13.60 45.43 23.62
C SER A 178 14.77 44.83 22.82
N VAL A 179 15.97 45.42 22.91
CA VAL A 179 17.17 44.99 22.19
C VAL A 179 17.68 43.66 22.73
N GLN A 180 17.70 43.50 24.06
CA GLN A 180 18.05 42.23 24.71
C GLN A 180 17.11 41.12 24.22
N ASN A 181 15.80 41.37 24.21
CA ASN A 181 14.80 40.42 23.72
C ASN A 181 14.99 40.01 22.25
N VAL A 182 15.45 40.93 21.39
CA VAL A 182 15.80 40.62 19.99
C VAL A 182 17.01 39.68 19.93
N TYR A 183 18.06 39.93 20.72
CA TYR A 183 19.23 39.08 20.80
C TYR A 183 18.88 37.67 21.33
N TYR A 184 18.15 37.59 22.45
CA TYR A 184 17.64 36.34 23.02
C TYR A 184 16.81 35.54 22.00
N ARG A 185 15.87 36.19 21.31
CA ARG A 185 15.08 35.55 20.25
C ARG A 185 15.95 34.99 19.14
N ASN A 186 16.99 35.71 18.71
CA ASN A 186 17.88 35.27 17.65
C ASN A 186 18.75 34.08 18.07
N PHE A 187 19.28 34.10 19.30
CA PHE A 187 20.04 33.00 19.86
C PHE A 187 19.19 31.73 19.98
N ILE A 188 18.00 31.85 20.58
CA ILE A 188 17.03 30.74 20.72
C ILE A 188 16.59 30.21 19.35
N ARG A 189 16.32 31.10 18.38
CA ARG A 189 15.96 30.68 17.01
C ARG A 189 17.08 29.89 16.34
N LYS A 190 18.35 30.31 16.50
CA LYS A 190 19.51 29.61 15.93
C LYS A 190 19.74 28.25 16.59
N SER A 191 19.64 28.17 17.91
CA SER A 191 19.86 26.92 18.67
C SER A 191 18.74 25.89 18.40
N ILE A 192 17.47 26.32 18.35
CA ILE A 192 16.31 25.44 18.17
C ILE A 192 16.02 25.10 16.70
N ARG A 193 16.66 25.78 15.73
CA ARG A 193 16.38 25.60 14.29
C ARG A 193 16.35 24.13 13.86
N ARG A 194 17.30 23.31 14.30
CA ARG A 194 17.36 21.87 13.96
C ARG A 194 16.24 21.07 14.62
N LEU A 195 15.94 21.36 15.89
CA LEU A 195 14.84 20.75 16.64
C LEU A 195 13.47 21.09 16.01
N LYS A 196 13.30 22.33 15.55
CA LYS A 196 12.10 22.77 14.81
C LYS A 196 11.86 21.93 13.56
N TYR A 197 12.89 21.70 12.75
CA TYR A 197 12.75 20.83 11.57
C TYR A 197 12.46 19.37 11.94
N TYR A 198 13.07 18.86 13.01
CA TYR A 198 12.76 17.53 13.54
C TYR A 198 11.28 17.43 13.91
N MET A 199 10.75 18.41 14.65
CA MET A 199 9.34 18.46 15.02
C MET A 199 8.41 18.52 13.80
N TYR A 200 8.74 19.31 12.78
CA TYR A 200 7.96 19.34 11.54
C TYR A 200 7.90 17.97 10.83
N TYR A 201 9.02 17.24 10.76
CA TYR A 201 9.01 15.89 10.21
C TYR A 201 8.22 14.91 11.09
N LYS A 202 8.26 15.07 12.43
CA LYS A 202 7.47 14.27 13.37
C LYS A 202 5.97 14.53 13.18
N GLN A 203 5.55 15.79 13.07
CA GLN A 203 4.18 16.19 12.75
C GLN A 203 3.71 15.61 11.41
N LEU A 204 4.52 15.69 10.36
CA LEU A 204 4.16 15.09 9.06
C LEU A 204 4.02 13.56 9.12
N LEU A 205 4.78 12.88 9.99
CA LEU A 205 4.60 11.45 10.23
C LEU A 205 3.29 11.15 10.96
N TYR A 206 2.93 11.93 11.98
CA TYR A 206 1.65 11.79 12.66
C TYR A 206 0.48 12.02 11.71
N ILE A 207 0.50 13.10 10.92
CA ILE A 207 -0.53 13.36 9.89
C ILE A 207 -0.61 12.19 8.90
N ASN A 208 0.53 11.62 8.51
CA ASN A 208 0.54 10.50 7.59
C ASN A 208 0.00 9.20 8.23
N LYS A 209 0.21 8.97 9.54
CA LYS A 209 -0.38 7.86 10.30
C LYS A 209 -1.89 8.05 10.45
N ALA A 210 -2.31 9.25 10.85
CA ALA A 210 -3.70 9.66 11.04
C ALA A 210 -4.59 9.36 9.82
N LYS A 211 -4.08 9.50 8.59
CA LYS A 211 -4.82 9.16 7.35
C LYS A 211 -5.36 7.73 7.27
N PHE A 212 -4.87 6.82 8.11
CA PHE A 212 -5.29 5.42 8.14
C PHE A 212 -6.07 5.09 9.42
N GLU A 213 -6.24 6.05 10.33
CA GLU A 213 -7.02 5.89 11.55
C GLU A 213 -8.51 6.13 11.24
N ASN A 214 -9.40 5.34 11.85
CA ASN A 214 -10.83 5.37 11.56
C ASN A 214 -11.45 6.76 11.81
N SER A 215 -10.99 7.48 12.84
CA SER A 215 -11.43 8.83 13.16
C SER A 215 -11.26 9.82 12.00
N TYR A 216 -10.09 9.82 11.36
CA TYR A 216 -9.80 10.69 10.22
C TYR A 216 -10.39 10.18 8.90
N LEU A 217 -10.72 8.89 8.81
CA LEU A 217 -11.40 8.31 7.65
C LEU A 217 -12.90 8.62 7.66
N GLN A 218 -13.50 8.96 8.81
CA GLN A 218 -14.93 9.21 8.94
C GLN A 218 -15.46 10.23 7.91
N GLY A 219 -14.73 11.33 7.69
CA GLY A 219 -15.11 12.32 6.67
C GLY A 219 -15.17 11.75 5.25
N LEU A 220 -14.24 10.84 4.91
CA LEU A 220 -14.25 10.15 3.63
C LEU A 220 -15.39 9.11 3.59
N ILE A 221 -15.59 8.34 4.66
CA ILE A 221 -16.66 7.35 4.78
C ILE A 221 -18.03 8.00 4.55
N ASN A 222 -18.29 9.16 5.16
CA ASN A 222 -19.54 9.90 4.99
C ASN A 222 -19.78 10.31 3.52
N LEU A 223 -18.73 10.72 2.80
CA LEU A 223 -18.85 11.03 1.36
C LEU A 223 -19.12 9.77 0.53
N LEU A 224 -18.49 8.64 0.86
CA LEU A 224 -18.70 7.39 0.14
C LEU A 224 -20.08 6.77 0.43
N ARG A 225 -20.57 6.92 1.66
CA ARG A 225 -21.92 6.50 2.07
C ARG A 225 -22.99 7.15 1.20
N LYS A 226 -22.84 8.44 0.88
CA LYS A 226 -23.74 9.17 -0.04
C LYS A 226 -23.70 8.68 -1.49
N ILE A 227 -22.61 8.03 -1.91
CA ILE A 227 -22.47 7.51 -3.29
C ILE A 227 -23.10 6.13 -3.43
N TYR A 228 -22.94 5.27 -2.42
CA TYR A 228 -23.44 3.90 -2.46
C TYR A 228 -24.79 3.69 -1.77
N ASN A 229 -25.25 4.68 -0.98
CA ASN A 229 -26.41 4.57 -0.09
C ASN A 229 -26.31 3.37 0.87
N LYS A 230 -25.09 3.04 1.29
CA LYS A 230 -24.74 1.88 2.13
C LYS A 230 -23.65 2.26 3.12
N ASN A 231 -23.54 1.51 4.20
CA ASN A 231 -22.43 1.64 5.12
C ASN A 231 -21.11 1.26 4.42
N VAL A 232 -20.02 1.94 4.74
CA VAL A 232 -18.73 1.73 4.07
C VAL A 232 -17.68 1.39 5.10
N GLU A 233 -17.04 0.23 4.91
CA GLU A 233 -15.94 -0.24 5.74
C GLU A 233 -14.67 -0.33 4.90
N PHE A 234 -13.54 0.07 5.49
CA PHE A 234 -12.25 0.05 4.82
C PHE A 234 -11.37 -1.09 5.33
N ASN A 235 -10.86 -1.90 4.40
CA ASN A 235 -9.77 -2.84 4.67
C ASN A 235 -8.50 -2.35 3.95
N ILE A 236 -7.67 -1.58 4.66
CA ILE A 236 -6.45 -0.99 4.08
C ILE A 236 -5.23 -1.88 4.38
N ILE A 237 -4.69 -2.50 3.34
CA ILE A 237 -3.54 -3.42 3.43
C ILE A 237 -2.27 -2.67 3.05
N ASN A 238 -1.35 -2.48 4.00
CA ASN A 238 -0.07 -1.82 3.76
C ASN A 238 0.98 -2.80 3.19
N LEU A 239 1.40 -2.58 1.95
CA LEU A 239 2.43 -3.35 1.27
C LEU A 239 3.83 -2.95 1.74
N LYS A 240 4.67 -3.95 2.03
CA LYS A 240 6.09 -3.74 2.35
C LYS A 240 6.88 -3.24 1.13
N TYR A 241 6.58 -3.77 -0.05
CA TYR A 241 7.25 -3.42 -1.30
C TYR A 241 6.24 -3.06 -2.39
N PHE A 242 6.62 -2.08 -3.21
CA PHE A 242 5.76 -1.54 -4.27
C PHE A 242 5.58 -2.48 -5.47
N TYR A 243 6.39 -3.53 -5.61
CA TYR A 243 6.32 -4.50 -6.70
C TYR A 243 5.46 -5.72 -6.36
N PHE A 244 4.77 -5.74 -5.21
CA PHE A 244 3.80 -6.78 -4.87
C PHE A 244 2.42 -6.58 -5.51
N ASN A 245 2.16 -5.38 -6.05
CA ASN A 245 0.93 -5.07 -6.74
C ASN A 245 1.27 -4.35 -8.05
N SER A 246 0.63 -4.72 -9.14
CA SER A 246 0.99 -4.23 -10.48
C SER A 246 0.61 -2.76 -10.68
N ASP A 247 -0.52 -2.30 -10.11
CA ASP A 247 -0.96 -0.89 -10.19
C ASP A 247 0.05 0.01 -9.50
N ILE A 248 0.40 -0.34 -8.26
CA ILE A 248 1.37 0.39 -7.44
C ILE A 248 2.76 0.35 -8.10
N PHE A 249 3.09 -0.76 -8.77
CA PHE A 249 4.35 -0.90 -9.49
C PHE A 249 4.47 0.03 -10.70
N ALA A 250 3.39 0.21 -11.47
CA ALA A 250 3.36 1.02 -12.67
C ALA A 250 3.24 2.54 -12.40
N GLN A 251 2.53 2.95 -11.34
CA GLN A 251 2.27 4.37 -11.01
C GLN A 251 3.52 5.26 -10.92
N PRO A 252 4.64 4.85 -10.28
CA PRO A 252 5.87 5.63 -10.26
C PRO A 252 6.43 5.95 -11.64
N LEU A 253 6.26 5.05 -12.62
CA LEU A 253 6.70 5.29 -13.99
C LEU A 253 5.91 6.41 -14.63
N VAL A 254 4.57 6.37 -14.50
CA VAL A 254 3.66 7.38 -15.04
C VAL A 254 4.05 8.77 -14.56
N LEU A 255 4.23 8.95 -13.24
CA LEU A 255 4.62 10.25 -12.66
C LEU A 255 5.97 10.76 -13.18
N LYS A 256 6.94 9.85 -13.31
CA LYS A 256 8.27 10.19 -13.82
C LYS A 256 8.24 10.59 -15.28
N LEU A 257 7.49 9.87 -16.12
CA LEU A 257 7.34 10.18 -17.56
C LEU A 257 6.61 11.50 -17.78
N ARG A 258 5.59 11.82 -16.97
CA ARG A 258 4.95 13.14 -16.96
C ARG A 258 5.91 14.27 -16.65
N LYS A 259 6.91 14.04 -15.77
CA LYS A 259 7.92 15.03 -15.40
C LYS A 259 9.06 15.14 -16.42
N LYS A 260 9.67 14.01 -16.79
CA LYS A 260 10.78 13.93 -17.75
C LYS A 260 10.61 12.68 -18.62
N ARG A 261 10.76 12.82 -19.94
CA ARG A 261 10.52 11.76 -20.92
C ARG A 261 11.76 10.87 -21.15
N LYS A 262 12.36 10.34 -20.06
CA LYS A 262 13.52 9.44 -20.09
C LYS A 262 13.09 7.98 -19.87
N LEU A 263 12.40 7.41 -20.86
CA LEU A 263 11.69 6.13 -20.77
C LEU A 263 12.58 4.94 -20.36
N LEU A 264 13.59 4.63 -21.17
CA LEU A 264 14.44 3.46 -20.97
C LEU A 264 15.11 3.45 -19.59
N ARG A 265 15.63 4.60 -19.15
CA ARG A 265 16.27 4.77 -17.85
C ARG A 265 15.31 4.47 -16.70
N TYR A 266 14.06 4.91 -16.80
CA TYR A 266 13.06 4.70 -15.75
C TYR A 266 12.53 3.27 -15.73
N LEU A 267 12.37 2.63 -16.88
CA LEU A 267 12.04 1.21 -16.98
C LEU A 267 13.13 0.35 -16.31
N LYS A 268 14.40 0.50 -16.73
CA LYS A 268 15.54 -0.22 -16.13
C LYS A 268 15.61 -0.04 -14.62
N ALA A 269 15.41 1.20 -14.14
CA ALA A 269 15.47 1.51 -12.71
C ALA A 269 14.32 0.94 -11.88
N LEU A 270 13.14 0.68 -12.48
CA LEU A 270 12.01 0.06 -11.78
C LEU A 270 12.19 -1.45 -11.70
N VAL A 271 12.49 -2.09 -12.83
CA VAL A 271 12.69 -3.55 -12.90
C VAL A 271 13.84 -4.00 -12.00
N ARG A 272 14.95 -3.25 -11.96
CA ARG A 272 16.09 -3.55 -11.06
C ARG A 272 15.70 -3.57 -9.57
N LYS A 273 14.64 -2.86 -9.16
CA LYS A 273 14.21 -2.79 -7.76
C LYS A 273 13.31 -3.96 -7.34
N ALA A 274 12.78 -4.71 -8.30
CA ALA A 274 12.01 -5.91 -8.00
C ALA A 274 12.99 -7.02 -7.56
N LYS A 275 12.80 -7.50 -6.34
CA LYS A 275 13.43 -8.73 -5.85
C LYS A 275 12.55 -9.89 -6.30
N ILE A 276 13.15 -10.84 -6.98
CA ILE A 276 12.47 -11.97 -7.59
C ILE A 276 13.04 -13.23 -6.94
N LYS A 277 12.16 -14.21 -6.71
CA LYS A 277 12.59 -15.56 -6.37
C LYS A 277 12.83 -16.30 -7.67
N ASP A 278 14.06 -16.73 -7.88
CA ASP A 278 14.41 -17.58 -9.01
C ASP A 278 13.85 -18.98 -8.77
N ILE A 279 13.31 -19.56 -9.84
CA ILE A 279 12.70 -20.89 -9.84
C ILE A 279 13.50 -21.70 -10.84
N LYS A 280 14.02 -22.85 -10.40
CA LYS A 280 14.59 -23.84 -11.33
C LYS A 280 13.43 -24.39 -12.15
N LEU A 281 13.41 -24.11 -13.45
CA LEU A 281 12.36 -24.55 -14.37
C LEU A 281 12.57 -26.02 -14.82
N ASN A 282 13.68 -26.64 -14.44
CA ASN A 282 14.14 -27.92 -14.98
C ASN A 282 13.63 -29.14 -14.20
N GLU A 283 13.02 -28.95 -13.04
CA GLU A 283 12.42 -30.04 -12.25
C GLU A 283 10.97 -30.20 -12.69
N ARG A 284 10.73 -30.95 -13.77
CA ARG A 284 9.40 -31.56 -13.98
C ARG A 284 9.27 -32.62 -12.89
N PRO A 285 8.40 -32.47 -11.87
CA PRO A 285 8.19 -33.55 -10.93
C PRO A 285 7.67 -34.76 -11.70
N LYS A 286 8.26 -35.95 -11.49
CA LYS A 286 7.82 -37.27 -11.99
C LYS A 286 6.43 -37.69 -11.47
N TYR A 287 5.60 -36.74 -11.06
CA TYR A 287 4.32 -36.99 -10.43
C TYR A 287 3.21 -36.92 -11.47
N PHE A 288 2.98 -38.05 -12.13
CA PHE A 288 1.68 -38.30 -12.75
C PHE A 288 1.04 -39.63 -12.30
N PHE A 289 1.77 -40.55 -11.64
CA PHE A 289 1.19 -41.82 -11.15
C PHE A 289 1.96 -42.40 -9.93
N GLU A 290 1.85 -41.80 -8.74
CA GLU A 290 2.07 -42.54 -7.49
C GLU A 290 0.70 -42.68 -6.81
N LEU A 291 -0.15 -43.53 -7.39
CA LEU A 291 -1.44 -43.94 -6.81
C LEU A 291 -1.23 -44.89 -5.62
N ASP A 292 -0.09 -45.58 -5.59
CA ASP A 292 0.17 -46.70 -4.68
C ASP A 292 0.30 -46.29 -3.20
N ASN A 293 0.75 -45.06 -2.93
CA ASN A 293 0.95 -44.57 -1.55
C ASN A 293 -0.34 -44.10 -0.86
N LEU A 294 -1.48 -44.10 -1.55
CA LEU A 294 -2.79 -43.71 -1.02
C LEU A 294 -3.62 -44.89 -0.49
N PHE A 295 -3.24 -46.13 -0.87
CA PHE A 295 -3.97 -47.34 -0.50
C PHE A 295 -3.47 -47.99 0.81
N THR A 296 -2.46 -47.42 1.47
CA THR A 296 -2.04 -47.82 2.82
C THR A 296 -2.99 -47.22 3.86
N VAL A 297 -4.23 -47.70 3.86
CA VAL A 297 -5.20 -47.41 4.92
C VAL A 297 -4.84 -48.28 6.12
N ASN A 298 -4.07 -47.70 7.05
CA ASN A 298 -3.94 -48.28 8.39
C ASN A 298 -5.30 -48.12 9.10
N ASN A 299 -6.02 -49.22 9.26
CA ASN A 299 -7.19 -49.34 10.14
C ASN A 299 -6.74 -49.10 11.59
N LEU A 300 -6.75 -47.86 12.04
CA LEU A 300 -6.59 -47.51 13.45
C LEU A 300 -7.82 -46.71 13.87
N ASP A 301 -8.51 -47.20 14.91
CA ASP A 301 -9.73 -46.61 15.47
C ASP A 301 -9.61 -45.09 15.65
N THR A 302 -10.29 -44.36 14.78
CA THR A 302 -10.14 -42.90 14.61
C THR A 302 -11.05 -42.09 15.54
N THR A 303 -12.09 -42.68 16.10
CA THR A 303 -13.16 -41.95 16.82
C THR A 303 -12.72 -41.46 18.20
N ASN A 304 -11.99 -42.27 18.98
CA ASN A 304 -11.48 -41.87 20.30
C ASN A 304 -10.24 -40.96 20.22
N ASN A 305 -9.47 -41.05 19.12
CA ASN A 305 -8.30 -40.21 18.89
C ASN A 305 -8.65 -38.80 18.40
N LEU A 306 -9.79 -38.60 17.74
CA LEU A 306 -10.18 -37.30 17.17
C LEU A 306 -10.49 -36.28 18.26
N LEU A 307 -11.22 -36.69 19.30
CA LEU A 307 -11.55 -35.85 20.46
C LEU A 307 -10.31 -35.57 21.33
N ASN A 308 -9.42 -36.56 21.48
CA ASN A 308 -8.15 -36.41 22.21
C ASN A 308 -7.15 -35.51 21.46
N ASN A 309 -7.07 -35.62 20.13
CA ASN A 309 -6.28 -34.73 19.27
C ASN A 309 -6.83 -33.30 19.28
N LEU A 310 -8.15 -33.11 19.24
CA LEU A 310 -8.79 -31.80 19.38
C LEU A 310 -8.53 -31.16 20.76
N MET A 311 -8.53 -31.97 21.83
CA MET A 311 -8.20 -31.51 23.19
C MET A 311 -6.70 -31.17 23.35
N GLN A 312 -5.79 -31.93 22.74
CA GLN A 312 -4.35 -31.57 22.67
C GLN A 312 -4.07 -30.33 21.80
N HIS A 313 -4.90 -30.06 20.78
CA HIS A 313 -4.78 -28.90 19.90
C HIS A 313 -4.96 -27.55 20.61
N ASN A 314 -5.59 -27.51 21.78
CA ASN A 314 -5.80 -26.27 22.55
C ASN A 314 -4.50 -25.66 23.12
N LYS A 315 -3.36 -26.37 23.06
CA LYS A 315 -2.02 -25.84 23.42
C LYS A 315 -1.12 -25.53 22.20
N ILE A 316 -1.59 -25.78 20.97
CA ILE A 316 -0.76 -25.63 19.78
C ILE A 316 -0.66 -24.15 19.38
N SER A 317 0.53 -23.61 19.66
CA SER A 317 0.99 -22.24 19.41
C SER A 317 0.41 -21.59 18.15
N SER A 318 -0.01 -20.32 18.28
CA SER A 318 -0.42 -19.45 17.15
C SER A 318 0.55 -19.48 15.95
N GLU A 319 1.81 -19.86 16.18
CA GLU A 319 2.84 -20.07 15.17
C GLU A 319 2.60 -21.27 14.26
N TYR A 320 2.10 -22.40 14.78
CA TYR A 320 1.75 -23.56 13.96
C TYR A 320 0.56 -23.25 13.05
N LEU A 321 -0.53 -22.68 13.58
CA LEU A 321 -1.68 -22.26 12.77
C LEU A 321 -1.27 -21.27 11.68
N LYS A 322 -0.41 -20.31 12.03
CA LYS A 322 0.17 -19.39 11.06
C LYS A 322 0.99 -20.12 9.98
N LYS A 323 1.75 -21.16 10.34
CA LYS A 323 2.53 -21.96 9.38
C LYS A 323 1.62 -22.71 8.42
N VAL A 324 0.55 -23.33 8.92
CA VAL A 324 -0.47 -24.05 8.11
C VAL A 324 -1.18 -23.09 7.16
N VAL A 325 -1.73 -21.98 7.67
CA VAL A 325 -2.41 -20.98 6.83
C VAL A 325 -1.44 -20.42 5.78
N LEU A 326 -0.19 -20.11 6.17
CA LEU A 326 0.80 -19.61 5.22
C LEU A 326 1.30 -20.69 4.26
N SER A 327 1.27 -21.99 4.57
CA SER A 327 1.64 -23.03 3.61
C SER A 327 0.62 -23.15 2.49
N ASP A 328 -0.67 -23.03 2.84
CA ASP A 328 -1.79 -23.29 1.94
C ASP A 328 -2.03 -22.15 0.94
N ILE A 329 -1.65 -20.93 1.31
CA ILE A 329 -1.74 -19.77 0.41
C ILE A 329 -0.71 -19.91 -0.73
N LYS A 330 -1.17 -19.83 -1.98
CA LYS A 330 -0.34 -19.82 -3.20
C LYS A 330 0.07 -18.40 -3.63
N TYR A 331 1.06 -18.30 -4.52
CA TYR A 331 1.50 -17.04 -5.16
C TYR A 331 2.06 -16.01 -4.17
N LYS A 332 2.75 -16.47 -3.13
CA LYS A 332 3.27 -15.64 -2.02
C LYS A 332 4.49 -14.81 -2.41
N ARG A 333 5.32 -15.30 -3.33
CA ARG A 333 6.60 -14.70 -3.70
C ARG A 333 6.56 -14.23 -5.14
N VAL A 334 7.18 -13.09 -5.44
CA VAL A 334 7.19 -12.56 -6.82
C VAL A 334 8.17 -13.37 -7.67
N SER A 335 7.66 -13.99 -8.73
CA SER A 335 8.42 -14.79 -9.70
C SER A 335 8.88 -13.96 -10.89
N GLY A 336 8.16 -12.89 -11.24
CA GLY A 336 8.46 -12.10 -12.43
C GLY A 336 7.70 -10.79 -12.50
N VAL A 337 8.30 -9.83 -13.19
CA VAL A 337 7.74 -8.48 -13.37
C VAL A 337 8.04 -7.98 -14.78
N ARG A 338 7.00 -7.48 -15.47
CA ARG A 338 7.10 -6.85 -16.80
C ARG A 338 6.54 -5.44 -16.73
N ILE A 339 7.16 -4.50 -17.43
CA ILE A 339 6.64 -3.15 -17.56
C ILE A 339 6.95 -2.57 -18.94
N GLU A 340 5.93 -1.97 -19.54
CA GLU A 340 6.02 -1.34 -20.85
C GLU A 340 5.40 0.05 -20.83
N ALA A 341 5.89 0.91 -21.71
CA ALA A 341 5.22 2.17 -21.99
C ALA A 341 5.22 2.46 -23.49
N ALA A 342 4.10 3.00 -23.96
CA ALA A 342 3.86 3.33 -25.36
C ALA A 342 3.23 4.73 -25.48
N GLY A 343 3.56 5.48 -26.53
CA GLY A 343 2.88 6.74 -26.89
C GLY A 343 3.82 7.90 -27.22
N ARG A 344 3.34 9.14 -27.14
CA ARG A 344 4.11 10.35 -27.48
C ARG A 344 5.08 10.73 -26.36
N LEU A 345 6.19 9.99 -26.30
CA LEU A 345 7.24 10.09 -25.28
C LEU A 345 8.57 10.65 -25.80
N THR A 346 8.59 11.27 -26.98
CA THR A 346 9.76 11.97 -27.54
C THR A 346 10.16 13.17 -26.67
N LYS A 347 11.44 13.56 -26.69
CA LYS A 347 11.94 14.68 -25.86
C LYS A 347 11.67 16.06 -26.49
N ARG A 348 11.89 16.19 -27.81
CA ARG A 348 11.69 17.43 -28.56
C ARG A 348 10.20 17.69 -28.77
N TYR A 349 9.78 18.96 -28.79
CA TYR A 349 8.39 19.35 -28.99
C TYR A 349 8.06 19.38 -30.48
N THR A 350 8.05 18.20 -31.09
CA THR A 350 7.89 17.98 -32.52
C THR A 350 6.79 16.95 -32.77
N ALA A 351 6.17 17.00 -33.94
CA ALA A 351 5.22 15.99 -34.42
C ALA A 351 5.97 14.71 -34.84
N SER A 352 6.47 13.97 -33.86
CA SER A 352 7.21 12.72 -34.10
C SER A 352 6.34 11.50 -33.81
N ARG A 353 6.70 10.38 -34.46
CA ARG A 353 6.09 9.05 -34.25
C ARG A 353 6.16 8.61 -32.77
N SER A 354 5.26 7.70 -32.41
CA SER A 354 5.16 7.17 -31.04
C SER A 354 6.40 6.35 -30.66
N GLN A 355 6.69 6.26 -29.36
CA GLN A 355 7.75 5.39 -28.84
C GLN A 355 7.15 4.27 -28.01
N HIS A 356 7.66 3.05 -28.21
CA HIS A 356 7.31 1.87 -27.43
C HIS A 356 8.58 1.24 -26.84
N LYS A 357 8.60 0.96 -25.54
CA LYS A 357 9.72 0.25 -24.87
C LYS A 357 9.20 -0.66 -23.76
N VAL A 358 9.82 -1.83 -23.65
CA VAL A 358 9.51 -2.88 -22.67
C VAL A 358 10.75 -3.21 -21.83
N ARG A 359 10.56 -3.55 -20.57
CA ARG A 359 11.57 -4.23 -19.73
C ARG A 359 10.91 -5.31 -18.88
N TYR A 360 11.69 -6.36 -18.63
CA TYR A 360 11.23 -7.60 -18.00
C TYR A 360 12.31 -8.18 -17.09
N LYS A 361 11.91 -8.92 -16.06
CA LYS A 361 12.79 -9.70 -15.18
C LYS A 361 12.00 -10.86 -14.55
N GLY A 362 12.57 -12.06 -14.49
CA GLY A 362 11.94 -13.26 -13.89
C GLY A 362 11.02 -14.02 -14.85
N ASN A 363 10.01 -14.73 -14.31
CA ASN A 363 9.00 -15.49 -15.08
C ASN A 363 7.55 -15.07 -14.75
N LEU A 364 6.69 -14.91 -15.76
CA LEU A 364 5.23 -14.66 -15.62
C LEU A 364 4.37 -15.93 -15.71
N VAL A 365 4.97 -17.05 -16.07
CA VAL A 365 4.26 -18.33 -16.23
C VAL A 365 3.79 -18.85 -14.87
N ASN A 366 2.62 -19.48 -14.84
CA ASN A 366 2.14 -20.19 -13.66
C ASN A 366 2.94 -21.49 -13.49
N ALA A 367 3.91 -21.50 -12.58
CA ALA A 367 4.75 -22.66 -12.34
C ALA A 367 3.94 -23.89 -11.87
N TYR A 368 2.84 -23.70 -11.13
CA TYR A 368 2.06 -24.83 -10.62
C TYR A 368 1.37 -25.60 -11.73
N SER A 369 0.75 -24.92 -12.69
CA SER A 369 0.08 -25.59 -13.80
C SER A 369 1.04 -25.97 -14.91
N SER A 370 1.90 -25.04 -15.35
CA SER A 370 2.74 -25.25 -16.54
C SER A 370 3.97 -26.13 -16.29
N ILE A 371 4.48 -26.19 -15.06
CA ILE A 371 5.67 -26.99 -14.73
C ILE A 371 5.28 -28.24 -13.93
N LYS A 372 4.41 -28.07 -12.92
CA LYS A 372 3.99 -29.19 -12.05
C LYS A 372 2.74 -29.93 -12.54
N GLY A 373 2.09 -29.48 -13.60
CA GLY A 373 0.90 -30.14 -14.15
C GLY A 373 -0.38 -30.01 -13.30
N TYR A 374 -0.38 -29.20 -12.24
CA TYR A 374 -1.56 -29.07 -11.39
C TYR A 374 -2.70 -28.33 -12.09
N PRO A 375 -3.96 -28.79 -11.93
CA PRO A 375 -5.10 -28.06 -12.48
C PRO A 375 -5.20 -26.69 -11.78
N SER A 376 -5.30 -25.62 -12.58
CA SER A 376 -5.44 -24.25 -12.06
C SER A 376 -6.73 -23.62 -12.53
N SER A 377 -7.43 -22.93 -11.63
CA SER A 377 -8.57 -22.08 -11.98
C SER A 377 -8.13 -20.88 -12.82
N VAL A 378 -8.93 -20.52 -13.81
CA VAL A 378 -8.68 -19.38 -14.69
C VAL A 378 -9.63 -18.25 -14.32
N ILE A 379 -9.09 -17.06 -14.10
CA ILE A 379 -9.85 -15.86 -13.72
C ILE A 379 -10.60 -15.33 -14.95
N ARG A 380 -11.90 -15.07 -14.84
CA ARG A 380 -12.78 -14.65 -15.96
C ARG A 380 -12.67 -15.52 -17.23
N GLY A 381 -12.28 -16.79 -17.09
CA GLY A 381 -12.15 -17.73 -18.21
C GLY A 381 -10.85 -17.64 -19.03
N ASN A 382 -10.04 -16.57 -18.93
CA ASN A 382 -8.78 -16.44 -19.69
C ASN A 382 -7.55 -15.89 -18.93
N TYR A 383 -7.72 -15.28 -17.75
CA TYR A 383 -6.62 -14.71 -16.99
C TYR A 383 -5.95 -15.73 -16.06
N LYS A 384 -4.62 -15.77 -16.07
CA LYS A 384 -3.87 -16.65 -15.17
C LYS A 384 -3.98 -16.17 -13.72
N PRO A 385 -4.21 -17.07 -12.75
CA PRO A 385 -4.48 -16.70 -11.36
C PRO A 385 -3.27 -16.11 -10.61
N ASN A 386 -2.07 -16.44 -11.09
CA ASN A 386 -0.80 -15.99 -10.54
C ASN A 386 -0.39 -14.60 -11.03
N LEU A 387 -1.04 -14.06 -12.06
CA LEU A 387 -0.61 -12.88 -12.80
C LEU A 387 -1.55 -11.70 -12.53
N GLU A 388 -0.98 -10.60 -12.04
CA GLU A 388 -1.69 -9.32 -11.93
C GLU A 388 -1.29 -8.41 -13.09
N TYR A 389 -2.29 -7.80 -13.74
CA TYR A 389 -2.09 -6.92 -14.90
C TYR A 389 -2.78 -5.58 -14.71
N THR A 390 -2.08 -4.50 -15.07
CA THR A 390 -2.61 -3.13 -15.00
C THR A 390 -2.23 -2.28 -16.20
N LYS A 391 -3.13 -1.34 -16.54
CA LYS A 391 -2.96 -0.38 -17.63
C LYS A 391 -3.29 1.02 -17.13
N LEU A 392 -2.28 1.89 -17.14
CA LEU A 392 -2.40 3.28 -16.69
C LEU A 392 -2.17 4.24 -17.85
N ASN A 393 -3.16 5.10 -18.10
CA ASN A 393 -3.08 6.11 -19.14
C ASN A 393 -2.74 7.48 -18.55
N SER A 394 -1.96 8.27 -19.28
CA SER A 394 -1.59 9.63 -18.87
C SER A 394 -1.24 10.48 -20.09
N LYS A 395 -1.10 11.80 -19.87
CA LYS A 395 -0.63 12.74 -20.89
C LYS A 395 0.64 13.48 -20.45
N SER A 396 1.48 13.77 -21.44
CA SER A 396 2.60 14.71 -21.36
C SER A 396 2.26 15.99 -22.13
N ARG A 397 3.21 16.93 -22.29
CA ARG A 397 2.99 18.15 -23.08
C ARG A 397 2.81 17.87 -24.58
N ILE A 398 3.39 16.78 -25.10
CA ILE A 398 3.35 16.44 -26.54
C ILE A 398 2.13 15.58 -26.88
N GLY A 399 1.63 14.81 -25.93
CA GLY A 399 0.46 13.95 -26.16
C GLY A 399 0.30 12.85 -25.11
N SER A 400 -0.59 11.92 -25.41
CA SER A 400 -0.95 10.78 -24.57
C SER A 400 0.12 9.68 -24.60
N PHE A 401 0.17 8.93 -23.50
CA PHE A 401 0.96 7.71 -23.38
C PHE A 401 0.30 6.74 -22.38
N GLY A 402 0.52 5.46 -22.59
CA GLY A 402 0.10 4.37 -21.70
C GLY A 402 1.30 3.71 -21.05
N VAL A 403 1.09 3.17 -19.86
CA VAL A 403 2.01 2.27 -19.15
C VAL A 403 1.25 1.01 -18.82
N LYS A 404 1.82 -0.16 -19.14
CA LYS A 404 1.29 -1.45 -18.67
C LYS A 404 2.28 -2.13 -17.76
N GLY A 405 1.76 -2.81 -16.73
CA GLY A 405 2.55 -3.53 -15.74
C GLY A 405 1.99 -4.92 -15.51
N TRP A 406 2.90 -5.89 -15.35
CA TRP A 406 2.58 -7.24 -14.92
C TRP A 406 3.44 -7.62 -13.72
N VAL A 407 2.82 -8.27 -12.74
CA VAL A 407 3.50 -8.87 -11.59
C VAL A 407 2.99 -10.29 -11.45
N SER A 408 3.89 -11.27 -11.39
CA SER A 408 3.57 -12.68 -11.24
C SER A 408 4.03 -13.20 -9.88
N GLY A 409 3.20 -14.04 -9.27
CA GLY A 409 3.50 -14.76 -8.04
C GLY A 409 3.82 -16.24 -8.26
N ILE A 410 4.55 -16.82 -7.31
CA ILE A 410 4.71 -18.26 -7.07
C ILE A 410 4.50 -18.57 -5.59
#